data_AF-A0A178IMS3-F1
#
_entry.id   AF-A0A178IMS3-F1
#
_cell.length_a   1.000
_cell.length_b   1.000
_cell.length_c   1.000
_cell.angle_alpha   90.00
_cell.angle_beta   90.00
_cell.angle_gamma   90.00
#
_symmetry.space_group_name_H-M   'P 1'
#
loop_
_entity.id
_entity.type
_entity.pdbx_description
1 polymer ?
#
loop_
_entity_poly.entity_id
_entity_poly.type
_entity_poly.pdbx_seq_one_letter_code
_entity_poly.pdbx_strand_id
1 'polypeptide(L)'
;MSDRGSPRITIQTLHALFPAMPVYKPPEIPLILTRKYWDSSKDLDPELRASSPCKDALEKLDKAYTRVDFKKLNVFLNATVTWAKYDFSHWSKECDDLCKEFIVNGVMDLRVAIKNVGLAAVATEKKAGKKDKDSVVLLKKMAKAADDFVKEFRPEDIEKLIRAKESEVNTAMHAFASRPGDVVRQLLAKAKTAAAALMKHPDPAIFNKTLGHGSAGLVQALVQATSMMAQMPDKGISYEGAGAARNIAKVLAAMKPLPDGAAEADVIKALKIVLTCLGEAAKLPKLKTF
;
A
#
# COMPACT_ATOMS: atom_id res chain seq x y z
N MET A 1 9.58 2.43 -39.87
CA MET A 1 9.99 1.17 -39.23
C MET A 1 9.97 1.34 -37.73
N SER A 2 8.91 0.81 -37.13
CA SER A 2 8.77 0.25 -35.77
C SER A 2 9.66 0.81 -34.66
N ASP A 3 9.10 1.79 -33.95
CA ASP A 3 9.48 2.27 -32.62
C ASP A 3 9.25 1.13 -31.60
N ARG A 4 10.25 0.25 -31.41
CA ARG A 4 10.20 -0.82 -30.42
C ARG A 4 10.69 -0.31 -29.07
N GLY A 5 9.72 0.19 -28.32
CA GLY A 5 9.56 0.17 -26.87
C GLY A 5 10.78 -0.18 -26.02
N SER A 6 11.40 0.86 -25.46
CA SER A 6 11.86 0.73 -24.08
C SER A 6 10.62 0.63 -23.19
N PRO A 7 10.48 -0.40 -22.33
CA PRO A 7 9.34 -0.47 -21.43
C PRO A 7 9.47 0.69 -20.43
N ARG A 8 8.77 1.79 -20.70
CA ARG A 8 8.36 2.68 -19.62
C ARG A 8 7.50 1.83 -18.72
N ILE A 9 8.04 1.47 -17.55
CA ILE A 9 7.21 0.95 -16.47
C ILE A 9 6.32 2.13 -16.08
N THR A 10 5.14 2.18 -16.69
CA THR A 10 4.15 3.20 -16.40
C THR A 10 3.43 2.80 -15.12
N ILE A 11 2.88 3.79 -14.41
CA ILE A 11 2.02 3.56 -13.24
C ILE A 11 0.87 2.59 -13.59
N GLN A 12 0.42 2.59 -14.86
CA GLN A 12 -0.55 1.62 -15.38
C GLN A 12 -0.04 0.17 -15.41
N THR A 13 1.24 -0.06 -15.71
CA THR A 13 1.85 -1.41 -15.64
C THR A 13 1.96 -1.91 -14.20
N LEU A 14 2.07 -1.00 -13.22
CA LEU A 14 2.04 -1.34 -11.79
C LEU A 14 0.62 -1.69 -11.32
N HIS A 15 -0.41 -0.99 -11.81
CA HIS A 15 -1.81 -1.33 -11.50
C HIS A 15 -2.20 -2.74 -11.95
N ALA A 16 -1.65 -3.22 -13.06
CA ALA A 16 -1.95 -4.55 -13.60
C ALA A 16 -1.32 -5.71 -12.81
N LEU A 17 -0.38 -5.44 -11.91
CA LEU A 17 0.32 -6.46 -11.12
C LEU A 17 -0.38 -6.82 -9.80
N PHE A 18 -1.41 -6.07 -9.42
CA PHE A 18 -2.11 -6.30 -8.16
C PHE A 18 -3.57 -6.66 -8.46
N PRO A 19 -4.03 -7.85 -8.07
CA PRO A 19 -5.44 -8.15 -8.13
C PRO A 19 -6.19 -7.11 -7.28
N ALA A 20 -7.33 -6.63 -7.78
CA ALA A 20 -8.22 -5.82 -6.97
C ALA A 20 -8.52 -6.58 -5.68
N MET A 21 -8.24 -5.97 -4.53
CA MET A 21 -8.59 -6.54 -3.25
C MET A 21 -10.12 -6.75 -3.22
N PRO A 22 -10.60 -7.84 -2.60
CA PRO A 22 -12.03 -8.03 -2.43
C PRO A 22 -12.61 -6.80 -1.73
N VAL A 23 -13.66 -6.24 -2.30
CA VAL A 23 -14.38 -5.09 -1.72
C VAL A 23 -14.79 -5.48 -0.31
N TYR A 24 -14.29 -4.77 0.71
CA TYR A 24 -14.73 -4.97 2.07
C TYR A 24 -16.20 -4.59 2.14
N LYS A 25 -17.06 -5.58 2.38
CA LYS A 25 -18.47 -5.36 2.66
C LYS A 25 -18.62 -5.29 4.18
N PRO A 26 -18.99 -4.13 4.75
CA PRO A 26 -19.29 -4.06 6.16
C PRO A 26 -20.44 -5.03 6.49
N PRO A 27 -20.37 -5.74 7.62
CA PRO A 27 -21.47 -6.56 8.11
C PRO A 27 -22.75 -5.74 8.20
N GLU A 28 -23.84 -6.27 7.65
CA GLU A 28 -25.16 -5.65 7.74
C GLU A 28 -25.76 -5.92 9.12
N ILE A 29 -26.38 -4.90 9.73
CA ILE A 29 -27.10 -5.09 10.99
C ILE A 29 -28.28 -6.03 10.72
N PRO A 30 -28.41 -7.16 11.44
CA PRO A 30 -29.58 -8.03 11.33
C PRO A 30 -30.87 -7.24 11.52
N LEU A 31 -31.87 -7.47 10.67
CA LEU A 31 -33.15 -6.73 10.68
C LEU A 31 -33.77 -6.66 12.09
N ILE A 32 -33.71 -7.77 12.83
CA ILE A 32 -34.24 -7.91 14.19
C ILE A 32 -33.57 -6.98 15.22
N LEU A 33 -32.35 -6.51 14.92
CA LEU A 33 -31.57 -5.55 15.69
C LEU A 33 -31.71 -4.11 15.15
N THR A 34 -32.77 -3.82 14.37
CA THR A 34 -33.06 -2.47 13.89
C THR A 34 -34.24 -1.85 14.62
N ARG A 35 -34.19 -0.53 14.83
CA ARG A 35 -35.32 0.21 15.41
C ARG A 35 -36.59 0.10 14.57
N LYS A 36 -36.45 0.10 13.24
CA LYS A 36 -37.58 -0.05 12.32
C LYS A 36 -38.34 -1.36 12.56
N TYR A 37 -37.61 -2.47 12.78
CA TYR A 37 -38.23 -3.75 13.10
C TYR A 37 -38.89 -3.74 14.47
N TRP A 38 -38.24 -3.15 15.47
CA TRP A 38 -38.80 -2.99 16.82
C TRP A 38 -40.13 -2.22 16.83
N ASP A 39 -40.15 -1.05 16.20
CA ASP A 39 -41.32 -0.17 16.19
C ASP A 39 -42.51 -0.78 15.42
N SER A 40 -42.24 -1.61 14.40
CA SER A 40 -43.26 -2.23 13.53
C SER A 40 -43.65 -3.67 13.90
N SER A 41 -42.97 -4.29 14.87
CA SER A 41 -43.25 -5.67 15.28
C SER A 41 -44.70 -5.83 15.75
N LYS A 42 -45.37 -6.91 15.39
CA LYS A 42 -46.70 -7.26 15.93
C LYS A 42 -46.59 -8.24 17.10
N ASP A 43 -45.45 -8.92 17.20
CA ASP A 43 -45.17 -9.98 18.17
C ASP A 43 -44.73 -9.43 19.52
N LEU A 44 -44.78 -8.10 19.71
CA LEU A 44 -44.33 -7.43 20.93
C LEU A 44 -45.51 -6.69 21.57
N ASP A 45 -45.82 -7.00 22.82
CA ASP A 45 -46.87 -6.30 23.55
C ASP A 45 -46.61 -4.78 23.61
N PRO A 46 -47.63 -3.92 23.37
CA PRO A 46 -47.45 -2.47 23.33
C PRO A 46 -46.92 -1.86 24.63
N GLU A 47 -47.32 -2.36 25.80
CA GLU A 47 -46.85 -1.83 27.09
C GLU A 47 -45.39 -2.22 27.35
N LEU A 48 -45.02 -3.47 27.02
CA LEU A 48 -43.63 -3.91 27.02
C LEU A 48 -42.79 -3.09 26.04
N ARG A 49 -43.31 -2.78 24.85
CA ARG A 49 -42.60 -1.95 23.86
C ARG A 49 -42.28 -0.56 24.37
N ALA A 50 -43.26 0.08 25.02
CA ALA A 50 -43.14 1.45 25.52
C ALA A 50 -42.21 1.54 26.74
N SER A 51 -42.18 0.51 27.58
CA SER A 51 -41.40 0.48 28.83
C SER A 51 -40.03 -0.21 28.72
N SER A 52 -39.72 -0.83 27.58
CA SER A 52 -38.48 -1.58 27.38
C SER A 52 -37.26 -0.68 27.10
N PRO A 53 -36.09 -0.98 27.69
CA PRO A 53 -34.83 -0.32 27.35
C PRO A 53 -34.29 -0.70 25.95
N CYS A 54 -34.92 -1.64 25.23
CA CYS A 54 -34.46 -2.08 23.91
C CYS A 54 -34.50 -0.94 22.88
N LYS A 55 -35.50 -0.06 22.94
CA LYS A 55 -35.63 1.06 22.01
C LYS A 55 -34.41 1.98 22.05
N ASP A 56 -33.99 2.37 23.25
CA ASP A 56 -32.84 3.24 23.46
C ASP A 56 -31.53 2.53 23.09
N ALA A 57 -31.43 1.22 23.37
CA ALA A 57 -30.27 0.42 22.98
C ALA A 57 -30.14 0.32 21.46
N LEU A 58 -31.24 0.13 20.74
CA LEU A 58 -31.29 0.07 19.27
C LEU A 58 -30.95 1.43 18.64
N GLU A 59 -31.39 2.54 19.24
CA GLU A 59 -30.99 3.88 18.77
C GLU A 59 -29.49 4.14 18.97
N LYS A 60 -28.92 3.68 20.10
CA LYS A 60 -27.48 3.75 20.34
C LYS A 60 -26.70 2.86 19.38
N LEU A 61 -27.22 1.69 19.03
CA LEU A 61 -26.63 0.79 18.03
C LEU A 61 -26.58 1.47 16.65
N ASP A 62 -27.67 2.06 16.18
CA ASP A 62 -27.72 2.75 14.89
C ASP A 62 -26.74 3.94 14.83
N LYS A 63 -26.67 4.72 15.92
CA LYS A 63 -25.67 5.80 16.07
C LYS A 63 -24.23 5.29 16.10
N ALA A 64 -23.97 4.17 16.76
CA ALA A 64 -22.64 3.58 16.80
C ALA A 64 -22.22 3.04 15.42
N TYR A 65 -23.14 2.38 14.71
CA TYR A 65 -22.88 1.83 13.38
C TYR A 65 -22.58 2.92 12.35
N THR A 66 -23.36 4.00 12.35
CA THR A 66 -23.16 5.15 11.45
C THR A 66 -21.88 5.95 11.75
N ARG A 67 -21.35 5.88 12.98
CA ARG A 67 -20.05 6.47 13.34
C ARG A 67 -18.87 5.69 12.78
N VAL A 68 -19.00 4.39 12.55
CA VAL A 68 -17.95 3.60 11.91
C VAL A 68 -17.92 3.99 10.44
N ASP A 69 -16.92 4.77 10.03
CA ASP A 69 -16.78 5.23 8.64
C ASP A 69 -16.25 4.11 7.72
N PHE A 70 -17.07 3.08 7.49
CA PHE A 70 -16.71 1.96 6.61
C PHE A 70 -16.37 2.41 5.19
N LYS A 71 -16.85 3.58 4.76
CA LYS A 71 -16.49 4.17 3.48
C LYS A 71 -15.02 4.58 3.47
N LYS A 72 -14.52 5.23 4.52
CA LYS A 72 -13.09 5.56 4.67
C LYS A 72 -12.22 4.30 4.72
N LEU A 73 -12.63 3.24 5.43
CA LEU A 73 -11.92 1.95 5.41
C LEU A 73 -11.86 1.35 4.00
N ASN A 74 -12.98 1.37 3.28
CA ASN A 74 -13.04 0.85 1.92
C ASN A 74 -12.19 1.69 0.95
N VAL A 75 -12.13 3.02 1.10
CA VAL A 75 -11.22 3.88 0.34
C VAL A 75 -9.77 3.52 0.60
N PHE A 76 -9.38 3.30 1.85
CA PHE A 76 -8.02 2.86 2.21
C PHE A 76 -7.68 1.49 1.62
N LEU A 77 -8.56 0.49 1.75
CA LEU A 77 -8.31 -0.86 1.22
C LEU A 77 -8.21 -0.90 -0.31
N ASN A 78 -8.92 0.02 -1.00
CA ASN A 78 -8.85 0.18 -2.45
C ASN A 78 -7.82 1.23 -2.89
N ALA A 79 -7.05 1.82 -1.97
CA ALA A 79 -6.01 2.76 -2.33
C ALA A 79 -4.99 2.06 -3.23
N THR A 80 -4.80 2.62 -4.41
CA THR A 80 -3.78 2.13 -5.35
C THR A 80 -2.43 2.72 -4.97
N VAL A 81 -1.36 2.00 -5.31
CA VAL A 81 0.05 2.40 -5.08
C VAL A 81 0.46 3.54 -6.02
N THR A 82 -0.47 4.47 -6.33
CA THR A 82 -0.35 5.48 -7.39
C THR A 82 0.89 6.36 -7.26
N TRP A 83 1.50 6.42 -6.07
CA TRP A 83 2.96 6.53 -5.85
C TRP A 83 3.24 6.52 -4.34
N ALA A 84 4.47 6.23 -3.93
CA ALA A 84 5.00 6.59 -2.62
C ALA A 84 5.07 8.13 -2.44
N LYS A 85 3.90 8.78 -2.35
CA LYS A 85 3.67 10.16 -1.87
C LYS A 85 4.06 10.30 -0.41
N TYR A 86 4.09 9.15 0.27
CA TYR A 86 4.23 9.01 1.70
C TYR A 86 5.39 8.04 1.94
N ASP A 87 6.47 8.63 2.42
CA ASP A 87 7.44 8.04 3.33
C ASP A 87 6.88 6.78 4.03
N PHE A 88 7.63 5.68 4.02
CA PHE A 88 7.23 4.42 4.69
C PHE A 88 6.78 4.66 6.13
N SER A 89 7.46 5.58 6.83
CA SER A 89 7.10 5.93 8.22
C SER A 89 5.74 6.62 8.32
N HIS A 90 5.34 7.35 7.29
CA HIS A 90 4.01 7.96 7.21
C HIS A 90 2.93 6.92 6.90
N TRP A 91 3.23 5.96 6.02
CA TRP A 91 2.30 4.89 5.68
C TRP A 91 2.02 3.95 6.86
N SER A 92 3.08 3.51 7.55
CA SER A 92 2.92 2.64 8.74
C SER A 92 2.18 3.39 9.87
N LYS A 93 2.48 4.67 10.07
CA LYS A 93 1.74 5.52 11.01
C LYS A 93 0.26 5.68 10.60
N GLU A 94 -0.04 5.87 9.32
CA GLU A 94 -1.42 5.95 8.83
C GLU A 94 -2.18 4.65 9.10
N CYS A 95 -1.53 3.49 8.95
CA CYS A 95 -2.10 2.20 9.34
C CYS A 95 -2.37 2.11 10.84
N ASP A 96 -1.44 2.59 11.69
CA ASP A 96 -1.63 2.63 13.14
C ASP A 96 -2.76 3.58 13.56
N ASP A 97 -2.81 4.77 12.95
CA ASP A 97 -3.85 5.78 13.20
C ASP A 97 -5.23 5.26 12.75
N LEU A 98 -5.31 4.56 11.61
CA LEU A 98 -6.52 3.88 11.13
C LEU A 98 -6.93 2.74 12.05
N CYS A 99 -6.00 1.89 12.48
CA CYS A 99 -6.28 0.84 13.47
C CYS A 99 -6.86 1.47 14.73
N LYS A 100 -6.26 2.54 15.26
CA LYS A 100 -6.76 3.22 16.45
C LYS A 100 -8.14 3.83 16.23
N GLU A 101 -8.35 4.54 15.13
CA GLU A 101 -9.62 5.18 14.80
C GLU A 101 -10.75 4.15 14.62
N PHE A 102 -10.54 3.13 13.79
CA PHE A 102 -11.56 2.14 13.49
C PHE A 102 -11.78 1.19 14.66
N ILE A 103 -10.73 0.68 15.29
CA ILE A 103 -10.88 -0.32 16.35
C ILE A 103 -11.35 0.33 17.64
N VAL A 104 -10.60 1.33 18.13
CA VAL A 104 -10.85 1.90 19.45
C VAL A 104 -12.08 2.80 19.43
N ASN A 105 -12.20 3.69 18.44
CA ASN A 105 -13.27 4.70 18.43
C ASN A 105 -14.52 4.29 17.62
N GLY A 106 -14.49 3.13 16.95
CA GLY A 106 -15.60 2.66 16.11
C GLY A 106 -16.11 1.28 16.53
N VAL A 107 -15.33 0.26 16.24
CA VAL A 107 -15.67 -1.16 16.38
C VAL A 107 -15.97 -1.52 17.83
N MET A 108 -15.14 -1.07 18.77
CA MET A 108 -15.34 -1.37 20.19
C MET A 108 -16.64 -0.75 20.72
N ASP A 109 -16.91 0.51 20.38
CA ASP A 109 -18.17 1.19 20.74
C ASP A 109 -19.38 0.50 20.11
N LEU A 110 -19.28 0.08 18.85
CA LEU A 110 -20.31 -0.69 18.16
C LEU A 110 -20.57 -2.03 18.85
N ARG A 111 -19.53 -2.77 19.23
CA ARG A 111 -19.67 -4.05 19.97
C ARG A 111 -20.35 -3.86 21.32
N VAL A 112 -20.02 -2.80 22.04
CA VAL A 112 -20.69 -2.44 23.30
C VAL A 112 -22.17 -2.14 23.05
N ALA A 113 -22.49 -1.39 22.00
CA ALA A 113 -23.87 -1.08 21.64
C ALA A 113 -24.67 -2.34 21.29
N ILE A 114 -24.10 -3.27 20.50
CA ILE A 114 -24.74 -4.55 20.17
C ILE A 114 -24.99 -5.37 21.44
N LYS A 115 -23.98 -5.49 22.32
CA LYS A 115 -24.13 -6.22 23.59
C LYS A 115 -25.22 -5.61 24.47
N ASN A 116 -25.34 -4.28 24.50
CA ASN A 116 -26.38 -3.59 25.25
C ASN A 116 -27.78 -3.90 24.72
N VAL A 117 -27.95 -4.07 23.40
CA VAL A 117 -29.23 -4.55 22.82
C VAL A 117 -29.54 -5.95 23.33
N GLY A 118 -28.57 -6.87 23.32
CA GLY A 118 -28.76 -8.22 23.85
C GLY A 118 -29.14 -8.24 25.34
N LEU A 119 -28.45 -7.43 26.16
CA LEU A 119 -28.75 -7.30 27.60
C LEU A 119 -30.14 -6.67 27.83
N ALA A 120 -30.52 -5.66 27.06
CA ALA A 120 -31.84 -5.06 27.11
C ALA A 120 -32.94 -6.05 26.74
N ALA A 121 -32.70 -6.90 25.73
CA ALA A 121 -33.62 -7.95 25.32
C ALA A 121 -33.83 -8.98 26.44
N VAL A 122 -32.75 -9.48 27.05
CA VAL A 122 -32.82 -10.41 28.19
C VAL A 122 -33.52 -9.79 29.41
N ALA A 123 -33.25 -8.52 29.70
CA ALA A 123 -33.91 -7.82 30.81
C ALA A 123 -35.42 -7.66 30.55
N THR A 124 -35.81 -7.36 29.31
CA THR A 124 -37.21 -7.23 28.91
C THR A 124 -37.92 -8.59 28.89
N GLU A 125 -37.23 -9.65 28.46
CA GLU A 125 -37.75 -11.02 28.45
C GLU A 125 -38.16 -11.46 29.86
N LYS A 126 -37.31 -11.19 30.84
CA LYS A 126 -37.59 -11.50 32.26
C LYS A 126 -38.83 -10.76 32.79
N LYS A 127 -39.10 -9.54 32.30
CA LYS A 127 -40.29 -8.76 32.68
C LYS A 127 -41.56 -9.26 32.02
N ALA A 128 -41.49 -9.68 30.75
CA ALA A 128 -42.63 -10.26 30.03
C ALA A 128 -43.15 -11.54 30.71
N GLY A 129 -42.24 -12.33 31.29
CA GLY A 129 -42.59 -13.56 32.00
C GLY A 129 -43.29 -14.59 31.11
N LYS A 130 -44.01 -15.56 31.68
CA LYS A 130 -44.70 -16.62 30.91
C LYS A 130 -46.01 -16.17 30.24
N LYS A 131 -46.46 -14.93 30.47
CA LYS A 131 -47.77 -14.45 30.06
C LYS A 131 -47.82 -14.04 28.58
N ASP A 132 -46.69 -13.55 28.05
CA ASP A 132 -46.58 -13.14 26.65
C ASP A 132 -45.49 -13.97 25.94
N LYS A 133 -45.92 -15.10 25.37
CA LYS A 133 -45.01 -16.07 24.75
C LYS A 133 -44.36 -15.52 23.48
N ASP A 134 -45.06 -14.70 22.71
CA ASP A 134 -44.56 -14.19 21.44
C ASP A 134 -43.48 -13.12 21.66
N SER A 135 -43.70 -12.21 22.61
CA SER A 135 -42.66 -11.25 23.04
C SER A 135 -41.42 -11.96 23.55
N VAL A 136 -41.58 -13.00 24.37
CA VAL A 136 -40.44 -13.79 24.89
C VAL A 136 -39.64 -14.45 23.77
N VAL A 137 -40.31 -15.04 22.78
CA VAL A 137 -39.65 -15.67 21.62
C VAL A 137 -38.87 -14.63 20.82
N LEU A 138 -39.47 -13.45 20.57
CA LEU A 138 -38.81 -12.37 19.84
C LEU A 138 -37.58 -11.85 20.59
N LEU A 139 -37.69 -11.59 21.89
CA LEU A 139 -36.60 -11.08 22.71
C LEU A 139 -35.43 -12.07 22.82
N LYS A 140 -35.71 -13.38 22.90
CA LYS A 140 -34.66 -14.41 22.82
C LYS A 140 -33.94 -14.42 21.48
N LYS A 141 -34.69 -14.27 20.37
CA LYS A 141 -34.09 -14.17 19.03
C LYS A 141 -33.24 -12.92 18.90
N MET A 142 -33.67 -11.78 19.45
CA MET A 142 -32.88 -10.55 19.50
C MET A 142 -31.59 -10.72 20.30
N ALA A 143 -31.67 -11.30 21.51
CA ALA A 143 -30.49 -11.55 22.33
C ALA A 143 -29.48 -12.44 21.61
N LYS A 144 -29.96 -13.54 20.99
CA LYS A 144 -29.11 -14.43 20.20
C LYS A 144 -28.50 -13.73 18.98
N ALA A 145 -29.29 -12.95 18.24
CA ALA A 145 -28.80 -12.21 17.08
C ALA A 145 -27.72 -11.19 17.48
N ALA A 146 -27.87 -10.52 18.64
CA ALA A 146 -26.85 -9.62 19.17
C ALA A 146 -25.55 -10.38 19.51
N ASP A 147 -25.66 -11.52 20.18
CA ASP A 147 -24.50 -12.36 20.52
C ASP A 147 -23.77 -12.87 19.28
N ASP A 148 -24.51 -13.32 18.26
CA ASP A 148 -23.93 -13.82 17.01
C ASP A 148 -23.29 -12.68 16.21
N PHE A 149 -23.93 -11.50 16.16
CA PHE A 149 -23.38 -10.33 15.47
C PHE A 149 -22.11 -9.79 16.13
N VAL A 150 -21.99 -9.82 17.47
CA VAL A 150 -20.73 -9.48 18.17
C VAL A 150 -19.59 -10.44 17.82
N LYS A 151 -19.89 -11.72 17.55
CA LYS A 151 -18.86 -12.71 17.16
C LYS A 151 -18.37 -12.54 15.74
N GLU A 152 -19.21 -12.03 14.85
CA GLU A 152 -18.85 -11.68 13.47
C GLU A 152 -18.04 -10.37 13.43
N PHE A 153 -18.36 -9.44 14.33
CA PHE A 153 -17.75 -8.12 14.35
C PHE A 153 -16.48 -8.08 15.24
N ARG A 154 -15.39 -8.69 14.74
CA ARG A 154 -14.11 -8.81 15.46
C ARG A 154 -13.14 -7.68 15.12
N PRO A 155 -12.62 -6.94 16.13
CA PRO A 155 -11.55 -5.96 15.92
C PRO A 155 -10.34 -6.52 15.17
N GLU A 156 -9.98 -7.76 15.48
CA GLU A 156 -8.81 -8.45 14.94
C GLU A 156 -8.93 -8.68 13.43
N ASP A 157 -10.14 -8.82 12.90
CA ASP A 157 -10.36 -9.02 11.47
C ASP A 157 -10.17 -7.70 10.69
N ILE A 158 -10.55 -6.56 11.28
CA ILE A 158 -10.26 -5.25 10.70
C ILE A 158 -8.77 -4.92 10.78
N GLU A 159 -8.13 -5.21 11.91
CA GLU A 159 -6.68 -5.04 12.05
C GLU A 159 -5.94 -5.87 11.00
N LYS A 160 -6.29 -7.16 10.84
CA LYS A 160 -5.69 -8.02 9.82
C LYS A 160 -5.84 -7.47 8.41
N LEU A 161 -7.00 -6.91 8.07
CA LEU A 161 -7.22 -6.29 6.75
C LEU A 161 -6.30 -5.08 6.54
N ILE A 162 -6.17 -4.21 7.54
CA ILE A 162 -5.28 -3.04 7.49
C ILE A 162 -3.81 -3.50 7.35
N ARG A 163 -3.37 -4.46 8.18
CA ARG A 163 -2.00 -4.97 8.16
C ARG A 163 -1.67 -5.77 6.89
N ALA A 164 -2.64 -6.50 6.33
CA ALA A 164 -2.46 -7.17 5.04
C ALA A 164 -2.22 -6.14 3.93
N LYS A 165 -2.97 -5.03 3.93
CA LYS A 165 -2.77 -3.94 2.99
C LYS A 165 -1.43 -3.22 3.20
N GLU A 166 -1.04 -3.02 4.46
CA GLU A 166 0.28 -2.48 4.81
C GLU A 166 1.41 -3.35 4.23
N SER A 167 1.34 -4.67 4.43
CA SER A 167 2.32 -5.63 3.92
C SER A 167 2.39 -5.66 2.38
N GLU A 168 1.25 -5.61 1.70
CA GLU A 168 1.15 -5.54 0.23
C GLU A 168 1.87 -4.30 -0.31
N VAL A 169 1.55 -3.13 0.24
CA VAL A 169 2.16 -1.86 -0.17
C VAL A 169 3.65 -1.84 0.14
N ASN A 170 4.07 -2.33 1.32
CA ASN A 170 5.48 -2.42 1.70
C ASN A 170 6.27 -3.32 0.75
N THR A 171 5.73 -4.47 0.39
CA THR A 171 6.35 -5.40 -0.58
C THR A 171 6.50 -4.74 -1.95
N ALA A 172 5.47 -4.05 -2.42
CA ALA A 172 5.50 -3.32 -3.69
C ALA A 172 6.55 -2.19 -3.68
N MET A 173 6.64 -1.45 -2.57
CA MET A 173 7.63 -0.38 -2.38
C MET A 173 9.06 -0.93 -2.40
N HIS A 174 9.34 -2.02 -1.69
CA HIS A 174 10.67 -2.66 -1.71
C HIS A 174 11.06 -3.18 -3.10
N ALA A 175 10.13 -3.86 -3.79
CA ALA A 175 10.38 -4.37 -5.13
C ALA A 175 10.63 -3.26 -6.15
N PHE A 176 9.96 -2.11 -6.00
CA PHE A 176 10.24 -0.94 -6.83
C PHE A 176 11.61 -0.33 -6.48
N ALA A 177 11.88 -0.17 -5.19
CA ALA A 177 13.12 0.43 -4.70
C ALA A 177 14.36 -0.39 -5.06
N SER A 178 14.28 -1.71 -5.25
CA SER A 178 15.42 -2.55 -5.62
C SER A 178 15.79 -2.49 -7.11
N ARG A 179 14.82 -2.18 -7.99
CA ARG A 179 14.99 -2.20 -9.45
C ARG A 179 16.18 -1.37 -9.96
N PRO A 180 16.40 -0.12 -9.51
CA PRO A 180 17.54 0.67 -9.98
C PRO A 180 18.88 -0.03 -9.70
N GLY A 181 19.04 -0.63 -8.52
CA GLY A 181 20.25 -1.40 -8.16
C GLY A 181 20.46 -2.63 -9.04
N ASP A 182 19.39 -3.37 -9.38
CA ASP A 182 19.46 -4.50 -10.31
C ASP A 182 19.87 -4.07 -11.72
N VAL A 183 19.28 -2.98 -12.20
CA VAL A 183 19.62 -2.37 -13.50
C VAL A 183 21.07 -1.91 -13.51
N VAL A 184 21.56 -1.23 -12.46
CA VAL A 184 22.97 -0.83 -12.34
C VAL A 184 23.88 -2.04 -12.41
N ARG A 185 23.57 -3.15 -11.71
CA ARG A 185 24.38 -4.39 -11.76
C ARG A 185 24.46 -4.99 -13.17
N GLN A 186 23.33 -5.05 -13.88
CA GLN A 186 23.28 -5.57 -15.25
C GLN A 186 24.02 -4.68 -16.25
N LEU A 187 23.80 -3.36 -16.19
CA LEU A 187 24.46 -2.39 -17.04
C LEU A 187 25.97 -2.37 -16.80
N LEU A 188 26.39 -2.52 -15.54
CA LEU A 188 27.80 -2.55 -15.17
C LEU A 188 28.54 -3.75 -15.77
N ALA A 189 27.93 -4.93 -15.77
CA ALA A 189 28.52 -6.11 -16.41
C ALA A 189 28.71 -5.88 -17.92
N LYS A 190 27.67 -5.39 -18.60
CA LYS A 190 27.71 -5.08 -20.05
C LYS A 190 28.75 -4.01 -20.38
N ALA A 191 28.79 -2.94 -19.60
CA ALA A 191 29.70 -1.82 -19.83
C ALA A 191 31.16 -2.21 -19.58
N LYS A 192 31.44 -3.07 -18.59
CA LYS A 192 32.79 -3.63 -18.39
C LYS A 192 33.25 -4.47 -19.58
N THR A 193 32.38 -5.33 -20.12
CA THR A 193 32.70 -6.14 -21.30
C THR A 193 32.95 -5.27 -22.54
N ALA A 194 32.09 -4.28 -22.78
CA ALA A 194 32.25 -3.35 -23.89
C ALA A 194 33.53 -2.51 -23.75
N ALA A 195 33.84 -2.01 -22.55
CA ALA A 195 35.06 -1.26 -22.28
C ALA A 195 36.31 -2.12 -22.49
N ALA A 196 36.31 -3.39 -22.05
CA ALA A 196 37.42 -4.31 -22.27
C ALA A 196 37.67 -4.61 -23.76
N ALA A 197 36.61 -4.71 -24.57
CA ALA A 197 36.73 -4.86 -26.01
C ALA A 197 37.28 -3.59 -26.68
N LEU A 198 36.78 -2.42 -26.29
CA LEU A 198 37.23 -1.12 -26.81
C LEU A 198 38.67 -0.78 -26.42
N MET A 199 39.15 -1.20 -25.25
CA MET A 199 40.55 -1.01 -24.85
C MET A 199 41.54 -1.75 -25.75
N LYS A 200 41.11 -2.79 -26.48
CA LYS A 200 41.96 -3.49 -27.46
C LYS A 200 42.04 -2.75 -28.79
N HIS A 201 40.98 -2.04 -29.15
CA HIS A 201 40.85 -1.27 -30.39
C HIS A 201 40.02 -0.01 -30.13
N PRO A 202 40.65 1.10 -29.68
CA PRO A 202 39.91 2.28 -29.27
C PRO A 202 39.39 3.03 -30.51
N ASP A 203 38.10 2.83 -30.81
CA ASP A 203 37.42 3.47 -31.94
C ASP A 203 36.31 4.43 -31.43
N PRO A 204 36.34 5.72 -31.82
CA PRO A 204 35.35 6.71 -31.39
C PRO A 204 33.90 6.37 -31.78
N ALA A 205 33.69 5.77 -32.95
CA ALA A 205 32.35 5.42 -33.44
C ALA A 205 31.77 4.23 -32.66
N ILE A 206 32.58 3.20 -32.40
CA ILE A 206 32.21 2.06 -31.55
C ILE A 206 31.98 2.54 -30.11
N PHE A 207 32.82 3.44 -29.58
CA PHE A 207 32.62 4.05 -28.26
C PHE A 207 31.26 4.75 -28.21
N ASN A 208 31.00 5.72 -29.09
CA ASN A 208 29.77 6.51 -29.09
C ASN A 208 28.51 5.63 -29.25
N LYS A 209 28.59 4.55 -30.03
CA LYS A 209 27.48 3.62 -30.27
C LYS A 209 27.18 2.70 -29.08
N THR A 210 28.21 2.25 -28.35
CA THR A 210 28.06 1.19 -27.34
C THR A 210 28.11 1.72 -25.90
N LEU A 211 29.02 2.64 -25.63
CA LEU A 211 29.25 3.22 -24.31
C LEU A 211 28.89 4.70 -24.22
N GLY A 212 28.90 5.46 -25.31
CA GLY A 212 28.76 6.91 -25.30
C GLY A 212 27.37 7.43 -24.95
N HIS A 213 27.18 8.73 -25.21
CA HIS A 213 25.96 9.46 -24.88
C HIS A 213 24.91 9.31 -26.00
N GLY A 214 23.72 8.78 -25.68
CA GLY A 214 22.61 8.59 -26.63
C GLY A 214 21.54 7.62 -26.11
N SER A 215 20.35 7.58 -26.74
CA SER A 215 19.21 6.74 -26.30
C SER A 215 19.48 5.23 -26.32
N ALA A 216 20.52 4.78 -27.03
CA ALA A 216 20.95 3.38 -27.09
C ALA A 216 22.23 3.08 -26.26
N GLY A 217 22.87 4.09 -25.66
CA GLY A 217 24.16 3.96 -24.99
C GLY A 217 24.05 3.44 -23.55
N LEU A 218 24.97 2.56 -23.15
CA LEU A 218 25.00 2.00 -21.79
C LEU A 218 25.20 3.07 -20.70
N VAL A 219 25.91 4.17 -21.00
CA VAL A 219 26.09 5.29 -20.07
C VAL A 219 24.78 6.03 -19.80
N GLN A 220 23.92 6.25 -20.80
CA GLN A 220 22.65 6.93 -20.60
C GLN A 220 21.68 6.10 -19.74
N ALA A 221 21.64 4.79 -19.96
CA ALA A 221 20.86 3.87 -19.12
C ALA A 221 21.37 3.87 -17.67
N LEU A 222 22.70 3.98 -17.47
CA LEU A 222 23.31 4.07 -16.15
C LEU A 222 23.01 5.40 -15.45
N VAL A 223 23.01 6.52 -16.18
CA VAL A 223 22.58 7.84 -15.69
C VAL A 223 21.13 7.78 -15.22
N GLN A 224 20.24 7.16 -15.99
CA GLN A 224 18.84 7.03 -15.62
C GLN A 224 18.68 6.20 -14.32
N ALA A 225 19.31 5.03 -14.25
CA ALA A 225 19.22 4.17 -13.07
C ALA A 225 19.79 4.85 -11.81
N THR A 226 20.97 5.47 -11.90
CA THR A 226 21.60 6.17 -10.76
C THR A 226 20.86 7.45 -10.36
N SER A 227 20.22 8.14 -11.31
CA SER A 227 19.34 9.28 -11.00
C SER A 227 18.10 8.85 -10.23
N MET A 228 17.49 7.71 -10.60
CA MET A 228 16.37 7.13 -9.84
C MET A 228 16.78 6.77 -8.41
N MET A 229 17.98 6.20 -8.22
CA MET A 229 18.52 5.93 -6.88
C MET A 229 18.71 7.21 -6.05
N ALA A 230 19.18 8.29 -6.68
CA ALA A 230 19.45 9.58 -6.03
C ALA A 230 18.20 10.43 -5.72
N GLN A 231 17.07 10.09 -6.31
CA GLN A 231 15.77 10.74 -6.13
C GLN A 231 14.86 9.98 -5.15
N MET A 232 15.28 8.79 -4.69
CA MET A 232 14.52 8.05 -3.69
C MET A 232 14.49 8.81 -2.35
N PRO A 233 13.36 8.76 -1.62
CA PRO A 233 13.23 9.46 -0.35
C PRO A 233 14.19 8.89 0.70
N ASP A 234 14.77 9.77 1.52
CA ASP A 234 15.74 9.37 2.57
C ASP A 234 15.07 8.72 3.79
N LYS A 235 13.74 8.67 3.84
CA LYS A 235 12.96 8.10 4.94
C LYS A 235 12.23 6.83 4.50
N GLY A 236 12.39 5.76 5.27
CA GLY A 236 11.83 4.44 4.97
C GLY A 236 12.78 3.53 4.20
N ILE A 237 12.95 3.80 2.90
CA ILE A 237 13.83 3.02 2.02
C ILE A 237 14.88 3.96 1.43
N SER A 238 16.08 3.95 2.00
CA SER A 238 17.19 4.76 1.51
C SER A 238 18.23 3.89 0.81
N TYR A 239 18.89 4.47 -0.20
CA TYR A 239 20.14 3.91 -0.68
C TYR A 239 21.29 4.51 0.13
N GLU A 240 22.08 3.65 0.77
CA GLU A 240 23.30 4.06 1.51
C GLU A 240 24.30 4.84 0.62
N GLY A 241 24.16 4.74 -0.71
CA GLY A 241 24.95 5.47 -1.70
C GLY A 241 24.19 6.54 -2.49
N ALA A 242 23.05 7.07 -2.04
CA ALA A 242 22.26 8.04 -2.82
C ALA A 242 23.07 9.28 -3.28
N GLY A 243 23.95 9.80 -2.41
CA GLY A 243 24.87 10.89 -2.76
C GLY A 243 25.93 10.50 -3.81
N ALA A 244 26.49 9.30 -3.70
CA ALA A 244 27.42 8.76 -4.70
C ALA A 244 26.72 8.51 -6.04
N ALA A 245 25.49 7.98 -6.02
CA ALA A 245 24.66 7.80 -7.21
C ALA A 245 24.36 9.13 -7.90
N ARG A 246 24.06 10.19 -7.13
CA ARG A 246 23.87 11.55 -7.65
C ARG A 246 25.12 12.09 -8.35
N ASN A 247 26.29 11.87 -7.75
CA ASN A 247 27.56 12.29 -8.32
C ASN A 247 27.88 11.53 -9.61
N ILE A 248 27.68 10.20 -9.63
CA ILE A 248 27.85 9.37 -10.82
C ILE A 248 26.94 9.86 -11.95
N ALA A 249 25.65 10.06 -11.67
CA ALA A 249 24.68 10.55 -12.65
C ALA A 249 25.12 11.90 -13.25
N LYS A 250 25.58 12.83 -12.40
CA LYS A 250 26.05 14.16 -12.83
C LYS A 250 27.30 14.08 -13.73
N VAL A 251 28.29 13.28 -13.33
CA VAL A 251 29.54 13.13 -14.10
C VAL A 251 29.27 12.49 -15.46
N LEU A 252 28.48 11.41 -15.49
CA LEU A 252 28.14 10.71 -16.72
C LEU A 252 27.21 11.51 -17.64
N ALA A 253 26.25 12.27 -17.09
CA ALA A 253 25.38 13.15 -17.88
C ALA A 253 26.13 14.32 -18.53
N ALA A 254 27.26 14.74 -17.95
CA ALA A 254 28.11 15.79 -18.52
C ALA A 254 29.01 15.29 -19.66
N MET A 255 29.08 13.98 -19.91
CA MET A 255 29.85 13.43 -21.02
C MET A 255 29.21 13.80 -22.36
N LYS A 256 30.01 14.37 -23.24
CA LYS A 256 29.61 14.67 -24.63
C LYS A 256 30.02 13.52 -25.56
N PRO A 257 29.31 13.32 -26.68
CA PRO A 257 29.78 12.45 -27.75
C PRO A 257 31.19 12.86 -28.18
N LEU A 258 32.04 11.88 -28.48
CA LEU A 258 33.34 12.15 -29.10
C LEU A 258 33.13 12.63 -30.54
N PRO A 259 33.89 13.62 -31.01
CA PRO A 259 33.81 14.06 -32.41
C PRO A 259 34.28 12.95 -33.36
N ASP A 260 33.82 13.01 -34.60
CA ASP A 260 34.30 12.11 -35.66
C ASP A 260 35.81 12.31 -35.85
N GLY A 261 36.57 11.21 -35.86
CA GLY A 261 38.03 11.24 -35.96
C GLY A 261 38.77 11.62 -34.66
N ALA A 262 38.10 11.57 -33.50
CA ALA A 262 38.76 11.77 -32.20
C ALA A 262 40.00 10.87 -32.04
N ALA A 263 41.04 11.39 -31.38
CA ALA A 263 42.27 10.65 -31.17
C ALA A 263 42.06 9.48 -30.20
N GLU A 264 42.88 8.45 -30.34
CA GLU A 264 42.87 7.27 -29.45
C GLU A 264 42.97 7.68 -27.96
N ALA A 265 43.81 8.69 -27.67
CA ALA A 265 43.98 9.23 -26.32
C ALA A 265 42.68 9.80 -25.72
N ASP A 266 41.80 10.39 -26.56
CA ASP A 266 40.51 10.94 -26.12
C ASP A 266 39.51 9.81 -25.81
N VAL A 267 39.52 8.74 -26.62
CA VAL A 267 38.72 7.53 -26.37
C VAL A 267 39.15 6.87 -25.06
N ILE A 268 40.47 6.73 -24.82
CA ILE A 268 41.02 6.18 -23.57
C ILE A 268 40.65 7.05 -22.37
N LYS A 269 40.71 8.38 -22.51
CA LYS A 269 40.31 9.32 -21.45
C LYS A 269 38.83 9.19 -21.10
N ALA A 270 37.95 9.10 -22.10
CA ALA A 270 36.52 8.89 -21.90
C ALA A 270 36.23 7.53 -21.24
N LEU A 271 36.90 6.46 -21.68
CA LEU A 271 36.80 5.12 -21.09
C LEU A 271 37.22 5.10 -19.61
N LYS A 272 38.28 5.82 -19.23
CA LYS A 272 38.71 5.92 -17.82
C LYS A 272 37.62 6.53 -16.95
N ILE A 273 36.97 7.62 -17.38
CA ILE A 273 35.86 8.25 -16.65
C ILE A 273 34.72 7.25 -16.45
N VAL A 274 34.32 6.55 -17.53
CA VAL A 274 33.24 5.55 -17.47
C VAL A 274 33.60 4.42 -16.52
N LEU A 275 34.82 3.86 -16.61
CA LEU A 275 35.28 2.77 -15.74
C LEU A 275 35.35 3.19 -14.27
N THR A 276 35.75 4.42 -13.96
CA THR A 276 35.72 4.97 -12.59
C THR A 276 34.28 5.07 -12.08
N CYS A 277 33.37 5.66 -12.86
CA CYS A 277 31.95 5.76 -12.50
C CYS A 277 31.30 4.38 -12.31
N LEU A 278 31.66 3.39 -13.14
CA LEU A 278 31.24 2.00 -12.98
C LEU A 278 31.78 1.40 -11.68
N GLY A 279 33.07 1.62 -11.36
CA GLY A 279 33.67 1.16 -10.11
C GLY A 279 32.96 1.69 -8.87
N GLU A 280 32.56 2.97 -8.88
CA GLU A 280 31.76 3.58 -7.80
C GLU A 280 30.31 3.07 -7.80
N ALA A 281 29.70 2.88 -8.97
CA ALA A 281 28.35 2.33 -9.07
C ALA A 281 28.25 0.90 -8.51
N ALA A 282 29.31 0.08 -8.64
CA ALA A 282 29.39 -1.26 -8.05
C ALA A 282 29.31 -1.25 -6.51
N LYS A 283 29.64 -0.13 -5.87
CA LYS A 283 29.64 0.05 -4.41
C LYS A 283 28.31 0.55 -3.86
N LEU A 284 27.28 0.73 -4.70
CA LEU A 284 25.97 1.25 -4.30
C LEU A 284 24.95 0.23 -3.70
N PRO A 285 25.23 -1.05 -3.34
CA PRO A 285 24.19 -2.08 -3.39
C PRO A 285 23.38 -2.27 -2.10
N LYS A 286 23.19 -1.25 -1.25
CA LYS A 286 22.45 -1.46 0.00
C LYS A 286 21.26 -0.54 0.10
N LEU A 287 20.10 -1.10 -0.23
CA LEU A 287 18.84 -0.63 0.32
C LEU A 287 18.92 -0.82 1.83
N LYS A 288 18.86 0.27 2.59
CA LYS A 288 18.58 0.20 4.01
C LYS A 288 17.07 0.29 4.19
N THR A 289 16.52 -0.77 4.76
CA THR A 289 15.17 -0.80 5.30
C THR A 289 15.28 -0.38 6.77
N PHE A 290 14.62 0.71 7.14
CA PHE A 290 14.55 1.16 8.54
C PHE A 290 13.36 0.56 9.25
#